data_AF-A0AAC8TPA3-F1
#
_entry.id   AF-A0AAC8TPA3-F1
#
_cell.length_a   1.000
_cell.length_b   1.000
_cell.length_c   1.000
_cell.angle_alpha   90.00
_cell.angle_beta   90.00
_cell.angle_gamma   90.00
#
_symmetry.space_group_name_H-M   'P 1'
#
loop_
_entity.id
_entity.type
_entity.pdbx_description
1 polymer ?
#
loop_
_entity_poly.entity_id
_entity_poly.type
_entity_poly.pdbx_seq_one_letter_code
_entity_poly.pdbx_strand_id
1 'polypeptide(L)'
;MAVEKLIVDHIDAWTTALQTRSTAGRGSSGKIDLYGIKKLRELILELAVRGKLVPQDPNDEPASELLKRIAAEKAELVKQGKIKKQKPLPEISEEEKPFELPAGWEWVRFGSIYEMEYGNNLPQEKRANSGEYNVYGSNGIVGTHNEACIKSPCIVIGRKGSAGALNLSDQAACWVTDVAYSTIPPSAMDLEFVFIQFHTLGLDTLGKGIKPGLNRNDAYNLTIAIPPQSEQKAIVSKVNELMTLCDQLELHSLTSLDAHQQLVETLLTTLTDSQNADELAENWARISKHFDTLFTTEASIDALKQTILQLAVMGKLVPQDPNDEPASELLNRIAQEKTQLVKDGKMKKQKPLPPISDEEKPFELPSGWQWCKFGLISEFINGDRGSNYPNKNEYVVHGIPWINTGHIEKNGTLSITDMNFITEKKFNELRSGKIQSGDLVYCLRGATFGKTAFVKPYESGAIASSLMIIRPFIREMGEHIYNYLISPFGRSQIFRFDNGSAQPNLSANSVMLYAFACPPLQEQFRIHKKITELFHICDNLKLQIQSAQQTQLHLADALTDAAIN
;
A
#
# COMPACT_ATOMS: atom_id res chain seq x y z
N MET A 1 -26.50 4.52 25.31
CA MET A 1 -27.03 3.89 24.07
C MET A 1 -26.64 2.41 24.16
N ALA A 2 -27.50 1.46 23.79
CA ALA A 2 -27.06 0.05 23.78
C ALA A 2 -25.90 -0.09 22.79
N VAL A 3 -24.84 -0.80 23.17
CA VAL A 3 -23.62 -0.94 22.34
C VAL A 3 -23.94 -1.51 20.96
N GLU A 4 -24.90 -2.44 20.89
CA GLU A 4 -25.43 -2.98 19.63
C GLU A 4 -25.95 -1.88 18.69
N LYS A 5 -26.68 -0.90 19.23
CA LYS A 5 -27.21 0.21 18.45
C LYS A 5 -26.09 1.12 17.93
N LEU A 6 -25.05 1.35 18.73
CA LEU A 6 -23.88 2.12 18.30
C LEU A 6 -23.14 1.41 17.15
N ILE A 7 -23.00 0.09 17.21
CA ILE A 7 -22.34 -0.68 16.15
C ILE A 7 -23.17 -0.65 14.86
N VAL A 8 -24.48 -0.90 14.96
CA VAL A 8 -25.38 -1.00 13.80
C VAL A 8 -25.63 0.36 13.15
N ASP A 9 -25.88 1.41 13.93
CA ASP A 9 -26.14 2.77 13.42
C ASP A 9 -24.92 3.37 12.70
N HIS A 10 -23.73 2.78 12.90
CA HIS A 10 -22.46 3.24 12.33
C HIS A 10 -21.77 2.18 11.45
N ILE A 11 -22.52 1.25 10.85
CA ILE A 11 -21.97 0.20 9.98
C ILE A 11 -21.12 0.75 8.82
N ASP A 12 -21.51 1.91 8.28
CA ASP A 12 -20.77 2.57 7.21
C ASP A 12 -19.38 3.03 7.68
N ALA A 13 -19.24 3.50 8.92
CA ALA A 13 -17.95 3.90 9.48
C ALA A 13 -16.99 2.71 9.57
N TRP A 14 -17.49 1.53 9.96
CA TRP A 14 -16.68 0.31 10.05
C TRP A 14 -16.24 -0.21 8.69
N THR A 15 -17.11 -0.12 7.68
CA THR A 15 -16.85 -0.68 6.34
C THR A 15 -16.08 0.26 5.41
N THR A 16 -16.15 1.58 5.65
CA THR A 16 -15.48 2.59 4.80
C THR A 16 -14.17 3.13 5.37
N ALA A 17 -13.87 2.91 6.65
CA ALA A 17 -12.58 3.27 7.23
C ALA A 17 -11.45 2.39 6.67
N LEU A 18 -10.80 2.88 5.63
CA LEU A 18 -9.71 2.22 4.90
C LEU A 18 -8.36 2.87 5.21
N GLN A 19 -7.32 2.05 5.35
CA GLN A 19 -5.95 2.51 5.50
C GLN A 19 -5.05 1.92 4.42
N THR A 20 -4.20 2.74 3.80
CA THR A 20 -3.20 2.23 2.84
C THR A 20 -2.04 1.58 3.60
N ARG A 21 -1.73 0.31 3.32
CA ARG A 21 -0.54 -0.33 3.90
C ARG A 21 0.74 0.22 3.26
N SER A 22 1.77 0.46 4.07
CA SER A 22 3.10 0.81 3.55
C SER A 22 3.69 -0.39 2.79
N THR A 23 4.18 -0.16 1.57
CA THR A 23 4.66 -1.18 0.61
C THR A 23 6.01 -1.81 1.00
N ALA A 24 6.30 -2.00 2.28
CA ALA A 24 7.52 -2.67 2.74
C ALA A 24 7.47 -4.21 2.60
N GLY A 25 6.34 -4.79 2.17
CA GLY A 25 6.17 -6.23 1.94
C GLY A 25 5.98 -6.62 0.47
N ARG A 26 6.58 -7.74 0.04
CA ARG A 26 6.40 -8.31 -1.30
C ARG A 26 5.05 -9.06 -1.38
N GLY A 27 4.04 -8.40 -1.92
CA GLY A 27 2.76 -9.02 -2.32
C GLY A 27 1.87 -7.97 -2.99
N SER A 28 1.41 -8.23 -4.21
CA SER A 28 0.64 -7.25 -4.99
C SER A 28 -0.86 -7.21 -4.65
N SER A 29 -1.34 -8.01 -3.69
CA SER A 29 -2.75 -8.14 -3.34
C SER A 29 -3.19 -7.42 -2.05
N GLY A 30 -2.31 -6.72 -1.35
CA GLY A 30 -2.60 -6.19 0.01
C GLY A 30 -2.34 -4.70 0.20
N LYS A 31 -2.80 -3.83 -0.71
CA LYS A 31 -2.57 -2.37 -0.60
C LYS A 31 -3.54 -1.64 0.34
N ILE A 32 -4.69 -2.24 0.62
CA ILE A 32 -5.75 -1.65 1.45
C ILE A 32 -5.93 -2.51 2.70
N ASP A 33 -5.94 -1.87 3.87
CA ASP A 33 -6.28 -2.44 5.16
C ASP A 33 -7.69 -1.98 5.54
N LEU A 34 -8.60 -2.91 5.83
CA LEU A 34 -9.97 -2.61 6.26
C LEU A 34 -9.97 -2.24 7.76
N TYR A 35 -9.42 -1.06 8.06
CA TYR A 35 -9.15 -0.61 9.43
C TYR A 35 -10.40 -0.64 10.32
N GLY A 36 -11.53 -0.14 9.82
CA GLY A 36 -12.77 -0.13 10.61
C GLY A 36 -13.25 -1.53 10.98
N ILE A 37 -13.24 -2.49 10.06
CA ILE A 37 -13.63 -3.88 10.35
C ILE A 37 -12.67 -4.51 11.36
N LYS A 38 -11.37 -4.24 11.24
CA LYS A 38 -10.38 -4.67 12.23
C LYS A 38 -10.71 -4.11 13.62
N LYS A 39 -11.02 -2.82 13.73
CA LYS A 39 -11.44 -2.17 14.98
C LYS A 39 -12.73 -2.76 15.54
N LEU A 40 -13.70 -3.08 14.68
CA LEU A 40 -14.93 -3.74 15.08
C LEU A 40 -14.67 -5.12 15.71
N ARG A 41 -13.74 -5.91 15.16
CA ARG A 41 -13.32 -7.19 15.77
C ARG A 41 -12.69 -7.01 17.14
N GLU A 42 -11.77 -6.04 17.26
CA GLU A 42 -11.15 -5.69 18.55
C GLU A 42 -12.23 -5.30 19.58
N LEU A 43 -13.19 -4.47 19.18
CA LEU A 43 -14.31 -4.06 20.02
C LEU A 43 -15.17 -5.25 20.47
N ILE A 44 -15.52 -6.17 19.57
CA ILE A 44 -16.32 -7.36 19.91
C ILE A 44 -15.64 -8.19 21.01
N LEU A 45 -14.32 -8.41 20.89
CA LEU A 45 -13.54 -9.13 21.90
C LEU A 45 -13.50 -8.38 23.23
N GLU A 46 -13.36 -7.06 23.19
CA GLU A 46 -13.33 -6.21 24.39
C GLU A 46 -14.68 -6.20 25.12
N LEU A 47 -15.80 -6.16 24.39
CA LEU A 47 -17.14 -6.26 24.97
C LEU A 47 -17.41 -7.64 25.57
N ALA A 48 -16.87 -8.71 24.96
CA ALA A 48 -16.99 -10.07 25.44
C ALA A 48 -16.41 -10.23 26.85
N VAL A 49 -15.19 -9.71 27.07
CA VAL A 49 -14.48 -9.85 28.36
C VAL A 49 -14.90 -8.83 29.42
N ARG A 50 -15.74 -7.85 29.03
CA ARG A 50 -16.36 -6.86 29.92
C ARG A 50 -17.77 -7.24 30.37
N GLY A 51 -18.30 -8.35 29.85
CA GLY A 51 -19.69 -8.77 30.09
C GLY A 51 -20.73 -7.81 29.51
N LYS A 52 -20.35 -7.08 28.45
CA LYS A 52 -21.24 -6.15 27.73
C LYS A 52 -21.81 -6.77 26.44
N LEU A 53 -21.42 -8.00 26.09
CA LEU A 53 -21.77 -8.64 24.81
C LEU A 53 -23.03 -9.50 24.88
N VAL A 54 -23.32 -10.13 26.01
CA VAL A 54 -24.49 -10.99 26.21
C VAL A 54 -25.23 -10.58 27.49
N PRO A 55 -26.56 -10.78 27.58
CA PRO A 55 -27.31 -10.53 28.81
C PRO A 55 -26.89 -11.48 29.94
N GLN A 56 -26.82 -10.98 31.17
CA GLN A 56 -26.57 -11.80 32.38
C GLN A 56 -27.83 -12.55 32.82
N ASP A 57 -27.68 -13.81 33.26
CA ASP A 57 -28.73 -14.58 33.93
C ASP A 57 -28.50 -14.58 35.46
N PRO A 58 -29.41 -14.00 36.27
CA PRO A 58 -29.30 -14.03 37.74
C PRO A 58 -29.29 -15.43 38.37
N ASN A 59 -29.72 -16.46 37.62
CA ASN A 59 -29.74 -17.85 38.10
C ASN A 59 -28.45 -18.61 37.78
N ASP A 60 -27.51 -18.00 37.05
CA ASP A 60 -26.23 -18.64 36.78
C ASP A 60 -25.41 -18.81 38.06
N GLU A 61 -24.67 -19.91 38.12
CA GLU A 61 -23.70 -20.12 39.19
C GLU A 61 -22.63 -19.01 39.14
N PRO A 62 -22.40 -18.27 40.23
CA PRO A 62 -21.45 -17.17 40.22
C PRO A 62 -20.02 -17.69 40.00
N ALA A 63 -19.17 -16.85 39.38
CA ALA A 63 -17.77 -17.16 39.13
C ALA A 63 -17.00 -17.53 40.41
N SER A 64 -17.43 -17.08 41.59
CA SER A 64 -16.82 -17.46 42.87
C SER A 64 -16.87 -18.97 43.15
N GLU A 65 -17.92 -19.70 42.74
CA GLU A 65 -17.98 -21.17 42.87
C GLU A 65 -17.12 -21.87 41.81
N LEU A 66 -17.12 -21.34 40.58
CA LEU A 66 -16.21 -21.77 39.50
C LEU A 66 -14.74 -21.67 39.96
N LEU A 67 -14.37 -20.56 40.59
CA LEU A 67 -13.02 -20.31 41.10
C LEU A 67 -12.61 -21.29 42.22
N LYS A 68 -13.55 -21.69 43.10
CA LYS A 68 -13.29 -22.75 44.09
C LYS A 68 -12.97 -24.09 43.42
N ARG A 69 -13.69 -24.45 42.35
CA ARG A 69 -13.44 -25.68 41.58
C ARG A 69 -12.06 -25.63 40.92
N ILE A 70 -11.70 -24.50 40.31
CA ILE A 70 -10.38 -24.27 39.70
C ILE A 70 -9.27 -24.38 40.76
N ALA A 71 -9.45 -23.78 41.94
CA ALA A 71 -8.47 -23.85 43.02
C ALA A 71 -8.25 -25.29 43.51
N ALA A 72 -9.33 -26.08 43.64
CA ALA A 72 -9.26 -27.50 44.01
C ALA A 72 -8.55 -28.35 42.94
N GLU A 73 -8.90 -28.15 41.66
CA GLU A 73 -8.25 -28.82 40.53
C GLU A 73 -6.73 -28.53 40.52
N LYS A 74 -6.35 -27.25 40.66
CA LYS A 74 -4.93 -26.85 40.70
C LYS A 74 -4.21 -27.44 41.91
N ALA A 75 -4.83 -27.45 43.09
CA ALA A 75 -4.22 -28.05 44.28
C ALA A 75 -3.91 -29.54 44.07
N GLU A 76 -4.79 -30.27 43.40
CA GLU A 76 -4.59 -31.68 43.07
C GLU A 76 -3.50 -31.86 41.98
N LEU A 77 -3.47 -31.02 40.95
CA LEU A 77 -2.41 -31.06 39.93
C LEU A 77 -1.02 -30.74 40.52
N VAL A 78 -0.94 -29.83 41.50
CA VAL A 78 0.30 -29.55 42.25
C VAL A 78 0.71 -30.78 43.07
N LYS A 79 -0.24 -31.43 43.75
CA LYS A 79 0.02 -32.65 44.54
C LYS A 79 0.51 -33.80 43.67
N GLN A 80 0.01 -33.91 42.44
CA GLN A 80 0.45 -34.86 41.43
C GLN A 80 1.79 -34.48 40.76
N GLY A 81 2.33 -33.30 41.05
CA GLY A 81 3.57 -32.80 40.45
C GLY A 81 3.46 -32.43 38.97
N LYS A 82 2.24 -32.33 38.44
CA LYS A 82 1.98 -31.95 37.03
C LYS A 82 2.22 -30.47 36.78
N ILE A 83 1.89 -29.63 37.76
CA ILE A 83 2.15 -28.19 37.72
C ILE A 83 2.94 -27.76 38.96
N LYS A 84 3.67 -26.65 38.87
CA LYS A 84 4.43 -26.09 40.00
C LYS A 84 3.50 -25.30 40.91
N LYS A 85 3.80 -25.30 42.21
CA LYS A 85 3.10 -24.42 43.17
C LYS A 85 3.41 -22.97 42.82
N GLN A 86 2.38 -22.22 42.47
CA GLN A 86 2.48 -20.81 42.13
C GLN A 86 2.91 -20.00 43.35
N LYS A 87 3.78 -19.00 43.13
CA LYS A 87 4.15 -18.05 44.18
C LYS A 87 2.93 -17.20 44.55
N PRO A 88 2.82 -16.72 45.80
CA PRO A 88 1.79 -15.74 46.16
C PRO A 88 1.82 -14.56 45.20
N LEU A 89 0.66 -14.24 44.61
CA LEU A 89 0.47 -13.09 43.73
C LEU A 89 -0.03 -11.91 44.58
N PRO A 90 0.27 -10.67 44.19
CA PRO A 90 -0.23 -9.50 44.91
C PRO A 90 -1.76 -9.45 44.85
N GLU A 91 -2.36 -8.92 45.92
CA GLU A 91 -3.78 -8.57 45.94
C GLU A 91 -4.09 -7.56 44.82
N ILE A 92 -5.30 -7.59 44.29
CA ILE A 92 -5.75 -6.68 43.24
C ILE A 92 -6.23 -5.39 43.91
N SER A 93 -5.60 -4.26 43.60
CA SER A 93 -6.05 -2.96 44.10
C SER A 93 -7.22 -2.40 43.29
N GLU A 94 -7.92 -1.39 43.81
CA GLU A 94 -9.04 -0.77 43.08
C GLU A 94 -8.57 -0.07 41.79
N GLU A 95 -7.34 0.46 41.76
CA GLU A 95 -6.76 1.10 40.57
C GLU A 95 -6.48 0.11 39.44
N GLU A 96 -6.37 -1.18 39.75
CA GLU A 96 -6.14 -2.26 38.78
C GLU A 96 -7.44 -2.83 38.19
N LYS A 97 -8.61 -2.32 38.63
CA LYS A 97 -9.93 -2.72 38.12
C LYS A 97 -10.39 -1.71 37.05
N PRO A 98 -10.21 -2.00 35.76
CA PRO A 98 -10.44 -1.03 34.70
C PRO A 98 -11.91 -0.66 34.49
N PHE A 99 -12.86 -1.45 34.98
CA PHE A 99 -14.30 -1.23 34.84
C PHE A 99 -15.10 -1.99 35.92
N GLU A 100 -16.37 -1.63 36.07
CA GLU A 100 -17.31 -2.34 36.94
C GLU A 100 -17.74 -3.68 36.33
N LEU A 101 -17.67 -4.76 37.12
CA LEU A 101 -18.08 -6.09 36.66
C LEU A 101 -19.60 -6.28 36.74
N PRO A 102 -20.18 -7.05 35.81
CA PRO A 102 -21.54 -7.53 35.97
C PRO A 102 -21.71 -8.40 37.22
N ALA A 103 -22.96 -8.54 37.67
CA ALA A 103 -23.28 -9.43 38.78
C ALA A 103 -22.84 -10.87 38.47
N GLY A 104 -22.19 -11.52 39.43
CA GLY A 104 -21.72 -12.91 39.31
C GLY A 104 -20.33 -13.07 38.70
N TRP A 105 -19.70 -12.01 38.20
CA TRP A 105 -18.32 -12.03 37.73
C TRP A 105 -17.32 -11.74 38.85
N GLU A 106 -16.07 -12.18 38.68
CA GLU A 106 -15.01 -11.97 39.67
C GLU A 106 -13.70 -11.49 39.03
N TRP A 107 -13.02 -10.55 39.69
CA TRP A 107 -11.66 -10.13 39.34
C TRP A 107 -10.64 -11.11 39.93
N VAL A 108 -9.73 -11.61 39.11
CA VAL A 108 -8.64 -12.49 39.55
C VAL A 108 -7.32 -12.14 38.86
N ARG A 109 -6.21 -12.58 39.45
CA ARG A 109 -4.91 -12.52 38.79
C ARG A 109 -4.82 -13.63 37.75
N PHE A 110 -4.32 -13.33 36.56
CA PHE A 110 -4.10 -14.32 35.50
C PHE A 110 -3.39 -15.58 36.02
N GLY A 111 -2.32 -15.41 36.80
CA GLY A 111 -1.54 -16.54 37.34
C GLY A 111 -2.27 -17.37 38.41
N SER A 112 -3.38 -16.88 38.96
CA SER A 112 -4.20 -17.68 39.88
C SER A 112 -4.97 -18.76 39.12
N ILE A 113 -5.33 -18.51 37.86
CA ILE A 113 -6.06 -19.43 36.99
C ILE A 113 -5.08 -20.20 36.09
N TYR A 114 -4.31 -19.48 35.28
CA TYR A 114 -3.51 -20.06 34.20
C TYR A 114 -2.05 -20.26 34.59
N GLU A 115 -1.43 -21.31 34.04
CA GLU A 115 0.02 -21.53 34.08
C GLU A 115 0.56 -21.42 32.64
N MET A 116 1.73 -20.79 32.49
CA MET A 116 2.47 -20.71 31.23
C MET A 116 3.70 -21.61 31.32
N GLU A 117 3.60 -22.77 30.68
CA GLU A 117 4.64 -23.78 30.64
C GLU A 117 5.58 -23.55 29.46
N TYR A 118 6.87 -23.84 29.66
CA TYR A 118 7.86 -23.74 28.58
C TYR A 118 7.67 -24.88 27.59
N GLY A 119 7.70 -24.55 26.30
CA GLY A 119 7.84 -25.56 25.27
C GLY A 119 9.23 -26.20 25.24
N ASN A 120 9.37 -27.24 24.43
CA ASN A 120 10.58 -28.04 24.31
C ASN A 120 11.30 -27.74 23.00
N ASN A 121 12.64 -27.68 23.03
CA ASN A 121 13.44 -27.46 21.84
C ASN A 121 13.18 -28.56 20.79
N LEU A 122 12.80 -28.15 19.57
CA LEU A 122 12.69 -29.03 18.41
C LEU A 122 13.35 -28.34 17.20
N PRO A 123 14.60 -28.73 16.85
CA PRO A 123 15.31 -28.20 15.69
C PRO A 123 14.51 -28.36 14.40
N GLN A 124 14.68 -27.42 13.47
CA GLN A 124 13.96 -27.40 12.19
C GLN A 124 14.16 -28.69 11.38
N GLU A 125 15.38 -29.23 11.38
CA GLU A 125 15.78 -30.49 10.73
C GLU A 125 14.91 -31.69 11.15
N LYS A 126 14.32 -31.64 12.36
CA LYS A 126 13.52 -32.72 12.94
C LYS A 126 12.02 -32.54 12.72
N ARG A 127 11.58 -31.45 12.10
CA ARG A 127 10.17 -31.18 11.81
C ARG A 127 9.84 -31.88 10.50
N ALA A 128 9.13 -33.01 10.58
CA ALA A 128 8.93 -33.93 9.46
C ALA A 128 8.08 -33.33 8.32
N ASN A 129 7.30 -32.27 8.61
CA ASN A 129 6.32 -31.64 7.70
C ASN A 129 5.25 -32.59 7.10
N SER A 130 5.17 -33.82 7.62
CA SER A 130 4.15 -34.84 7.33
C SER A 130 3.74 -35.63 8.59
N GLY A 131 4.07 -35.09 9.77
CA GLY A 131 3.79 -35.73 11.05
C GLY A 131 2.36 -35.48 11.53
N GLU A 132 1.91 -36.31 12.46
CA GLU A 132 0.54 -36.27 13.00
C GLU A 132 0.20 -34.97 13.74
N TYR A 133 1.15 -34.42 14.50
CA TYR A 133 0.91 -33.28 15.39
C TYR A 133 1.54 -31.99 14.87
N ASN A 134 0.79 -30.89 15.00
CA ASN A 134 1.29 -29.55 14.69
C ASN A 134 2.43 -29.15 15.66
N VAL A 135 3.46 -28.52 15.09
CA VAL A 135 4.57 -27.91 15.85
C VAL A 135 4.37 -26.41 15.86
N TYR A 136 4.15 -25.84 17.04
CA TYR A 136 3.98 -24.41 17.24
C TYR A 136 5.29 -23.71 17.61
N GLY A 137 5.61 -22.67 16.85
CA GLY A 137 6.63 -21.66 17.14
C GLY A 137 6.06 -20.50 17.95
N SER A 138 6.83 -19.40 18.04
CA SER A 138 6.34 -18.17 18.67
C SER A 138 5.19 -17.49 17.90
N ASN A 139 4.96 -17.84 16.64
CA ASN A 139 4.03 -17.14 15.75
C ASN A 139 3.29 -18.13 14.83
N GLY A 140 2.70 -19.16 15.44
CA GLY A 140 1.92 -20.18 14.72
C GLY A 140 2.68 -21.44 14.37
N ILE A 141 2.10 -22.21 13.47
CA ILE A 141 2.57 -23.54 13.08
C ILE A 141 3.85 -23.40 12.24
N VAL A 142 4.92 -24.10 12.64
CA VAL A 142 6.25 -24.08 12.01
C VAL A 142 6.67 -25.45 11.45
N GLY A 143 5.71 -26.36 11.32
CA GLY A 143 5.87 -27.72 10.80
C GLY A 143 5.01 -28.71 11.58
N THR A 144 5.32 -30.00 11.41
CA THR A 144 4.62 -31.12 12.08
C THR A 144 5.62 -32.13 12.64
N HIS A 145 5.22 -32.94 13.62
CA HIS A 145 6.03 -33.98 14.25
C HIS A 145 5.16 -35.19 14.66
N ASN A 146 5.77 -36.38 14.79
CA ASN A 146 5.04 -37.60 15.18
C ASN A 146 4.89 -37.77 16.70
N GLU A 147 5.58 -36.95 17.48
CA GLU A 147 5.44 -36.89 18.93
C GLU A 147 4.91 -35.52 19.33
N ALA A 148 4.17 -35.48 20.44
CA ALA A 148 3.65 -34.27 21.05
C ALA A 148 4.20 -34.12 22.48
N CYS A 149 4.54 -32.88 22.86
CA CYS A 149 4.92 -32.57 24.23
C CYS A 149 3.73 -32.09 25.08
N ILE A 150 2.65 -31.65 24.44
CA ILE A 150 1.38 -31.30 25.07
C ILE A 150 0.32 -32.27 24.58
N LYS A 151 -0.41 -32.91 25.50
CA LYS A 151 -1.43 -33.96 25.20
C LYS A 151 -2.84 -33.48 25.55
N SER A 152 -3.12 -32.23 25.25
CA SER A 152 -4.40 -31.57 25.44
C SER A 152 -4.51 -30.39 24.49
N PRO A 153 -5.72 -29.97 24.12
CA PRO A 153 -5.95 -28.64 23.59
C PRO A 153 -5.36 -27.58 24.53
N CYS A 154 -4.76 -26.54 23.96
CA CYS A 154 -4.09 -25.49 24.71
C CYS A 154 -3.97 -24.19 23.91
N ILE A 155 -3.69 -23.10 24.61
CA ILE A 155 -3.31 -21.83 24.01
C ILE A 155 -1.79 -21.76 23.97
N VAL A 156 -1.24 -21.40 22.81
CA VAL A 156 0.19 -21.19 22.61
C VAL A 156 0.47 -19.68 22.55
N ILE A 157 1.38 -19.22 23.40
CA ILE A 157 1.75 -17.80 23.51
C ILE A 157 3.22 -17.63 23.11
N GLY A 158 3.49 -16.77 22.15
CA GLY A 158 4.85 -16.46 21.73
C GLY A 158 5.69 -15.88 22.87
N ARG A 159 6.87 -16.45 23.10
CA ARG A 159 7.78 -16.04 24.18
C ARG A 159 8.96 -15.24 23.64
N LYS A 160 9.59 -15.66 22.55
CA LYS A 160 10.79 -15.01 21.98
C LYS A 160 10.60 -14.69 20.50
N GLY A 161 10.96 -13.47 20.09
CA GLY A 161 10.80 -12.99 18.72
C GLY A 161 9.44 -12.34 18.55
N SER A 162 8.38 -13.15 18.45
CA SER A 162 6.99 -12.70 18.42
C SER A 162 6.38 -12.82 19.82
N ALA A 163 6.90 -12.05 20.77
CA ALA A 163 6.38 -12.05 22.14
C ALA A 163 4.89 -11.70 22.14
N GLY A 164 4.09 -12.47 22.89
CA GLY A 164 2.65 -12.25 23.05
C GLY A 164 1.75 -12.74 21.92
N ALA A 165 2.29 -13.19 20.79
CA ALA A 165 1.47 -13.71 19.69
C ALA A 165 0.70 -14.97 20.13
N LEU A 166 -0.60 -15.00 19.84
CA LEU A 166 -1.52 -16.03 20.31
C LEU A 166 -1.87 -17.03 19.21
N ASN A 167 -1.93 -18.31 19.56
CA ASN A 167 -2.38 -19.37 18.68
C ASN A 167 -3.22 -20.37 19.48
N LEU A 168 -4.30 -20.85 18.88
CA LEU A 168 -5.15 -21.88 19.46
C LEU A 168 -4.72 -23.25 18.91
N SER A 169 -4.42 -24.20 19.79
CA SER A 169 -4.32 -25.61 19.43
C SER A 169 -5.55 -26.34 19.95
N ASP A 170 -6.50 -26.58 19.05
CA ASP A 170 -7.75 -27.33 19.29
C ASP A 170 -7.58 -28.85 19.19
N GLN A 171 -6.43 -29.32 18.67
CA GLN A 171 -6.10 -30.73 18.57
C GLN A 171 -5.85 -31.39 19.93
N ALA A 172 -6.09 -32.70 20.01
CA ALA A 172 -5.88 -33.50 21.21
C ALA A 172 -4.42 -33.48 21.72
N ALA A 173 -3.45 -33.18 20.85
CA ALA A 173 -2.05 -33.05 21.22
C ALA A 173 -1.31 -32.14 20.22
N CYS A 174 -0.25 -31.48 20.68
CA CYS A 174 0.64 -30.68 19.85
C CYS A 174 2.08 -30.66 20.39
N TRP A 175 3.01 -30.19 19.57
CA TRP A 175 4.35 -29.82 20.02
C TRP A 175 4.47 -28.30 20.14
N VAL A 176 4.89 -27.81 21.30
CA VAL A 176 5.23 -26.39 21.51
C VAL A 176 6.73 -26.25 21.67
N THR A 177 7.34 -25.36 20.88
CA THR A 177 8.79 -25.12 20.90
C THR A 177 9.24 -24.25 22.09
N ASP A 178 10.54 -24.28 22.42
CA ASP A 178 11.12 -23.51 23.54
C ASP A 178 11.05 -21.98 23.40
N VAL A 179 10.67 -21.50 22.21
CA VAL A 179 10.43 -20.08 21.90
C VAL A 179 8.98 -19.65 22.16
N ALA A 180 8.11 -20.56 22.61
CA ALA A 180 6.73 -20.30 22.99
C ALA A 180 6.41 -20.87 24.39
N TYR A 181 5.33 -20.38 24.96
CA TYR A 181 4.66 -20.93 26.12
C TYR A 181 3.39 -21.68 25.70
N SER A 182 2.98 -22.65 26.51
CA SER A 182 1.67 -23.29 26.42
C SER A 182 0.87 -23.10 27.70
N THR A 183 -0.43 -22.90 27.56
CA THR A 183 -1.38 -22.81 28.66
C THR A 183 -2.54 -23.75 28.40
N ILE A 184 -2.73 -24.73 29.28
CA ILE A 184 -3.90 -25.60 29.30
C ILE A 184 -4.90 -24.97 30.30
N PRO A 185 -6.08 -24.52 29.84
CA PRO A 185 -7.08 -24.00 30.75
C PRO A 185 -7.57 -25.05 31.76
N PRO A 186 -7.96 -24.66 32.98
CA PRO A 186 -8.66 -25.57 33.90
C PRO A 186 -9.91 -26.16 33.25
N SER A 187 -10.30 -27.37 33.67
CA SER A 187 -11.43 -28.11 33.07
C SER A 187 -12.77 -27.37 33.07
N ALA A 188 -12.94 -26.43 34.01
CA ALA A 188 -14.15 -25.65 34.16
C ALA A 188 -14.18 -24.38 33.26
N MET A 189 -13.06 -24.03 32.61
CA MET A 189 -12.96 -22.90 31.68
C MET A 189 -13.18 -23.37 30.24
N ASP A 190 -13.94 -22.60 29.47
CA ASP A 190 -14.09 -22.83 28.04
C ASP A 190 -12.83 -22.37 27.28
N LEU A 191 -12.27 -23.25 26.44
CA LEU A 191 -11.00 -23.01 25.74
C LEU A 191 -11.08 -21.82 24.77
N GLU A 192 -12.19 -21.67 24.05
CA GLU A 192 -12.40 -20.56 23.11
C GLU A 192 -12.60 -19.25 23.86
N PHE A 193 -13.33 -19.28 24.98
CA PHE A 193 -13.45 -18.10 25.85
C PHE A 193 -12.08 -17.65 26.37
N VAL A 194 -11.24 -18.58 26.81
CA VAL A 194 -9.89 -18.25 27.28
C VAL A 194 -9.06 -17.64 26.14
N PHE A 195 -9.20 -18.16 24.92
CA PHE A 195 -8.53 -17.60 23.75
C PHE A 195 -9.01 -16.17 23.45
N ILE A 196 -10.33 -15.91 23.50
CA ILE A 196 -10.92 -14.56 23.40
C ILE A 196 -10.32 -13.64 24.46
N GLN A 197 -10.32 -14.09 25.73
CA GLN A 197 -9.78 -13.32 26.84
C GLN A 197 -8.31 -12.96 26.64
N PHE A 198 -7.49 -13.86 26.11
CA PHE A 198 -6.06 -13.59 25.93
C PHE A 198 -5.79 -12.49 24.90
N HIS A 199 -6.65 -12.33 23.89
CA HIS A 199 -6.50 -11.28 22.88
C HIS A 199 -6.65 -9.87 23.46
N THR A 200 -7.37 -9.72 24.57
CA THR A 200 -7.61 -8.40 25.19
C THR A 200 -6.55 -8.04 26.24
N LEU A 201 -5.59 -8.94 26.50
CA LEU A 201 -4.57 -8.75 27.54
C LEU A 201 -3.37 -7.92 27.10
N GLY A 202 -3.24 -7.62 25.80
CA GLY A 202 -2.08 -6.89 25.26
C GLY A 202 -0.75 -7.58 25.54
N LEU A 203 -0.69 -8.91 25.48
CA LEU A 203 0.50 -9.70 25.83
C LEU A 203 1.73 -9.35 24.97
N ASP A 204 1.51 -8.87 23.76
CA ASP A 204 2.54 -8.39 22.83
C ASP A 204 3.22 -7.12 23.35
N THR A 205 2.47 -6.23 23.99
CA THR A 205 2.99 -4.98 24.59
C THR A 205 3.90 -5.22 25.80
N LEU A 206 3.81 -6.40 26.42
CA LEU A 206 4.68 -6.82 27.53
C LEU A 206 6.07 -7.30 27.05
N GLY A 207 6.25 -7.50 25.74
CA GLY A 207 7.51 -7.96 25.15
C GLY A 207 8.64 -6.93 25.28
N LYS A 208 9.80 -7.34 25.79
CA LYS A 208 10.96 -6.45 26.02
C LYS A 208 12.19 -6.83 25.17
N GLY A 209 12.97 -5.84 24.74
CA GLY A 209 14.26 -5.99 24.05
C GLY A 209 14.19 -5.99 22.52
N ILE A 210 15.36 -5.97 21.85
CA ILE A 210 15.49 -5.90 20.38
C ILE A 210 14.85 -7.13 19.71
N LYS A 211 15.00 -8.31 20.33
CA LYS A 211 14.21 -9.50 20.02
C LYS A 211 13.21 -9.68 21.16
N PRO A 212 11.95 -9.25 21.00
CA PRO A 212 11.00 -9.18 22.09
C PRO A 212 10.88 -10.50 22.84
N GLY A 213 10.99 -10.42 24.17
CA GLY A 213 10.82 -11.53 25.09
C GLY A 213 9.66 -11.27 26.03
N LEU A 214 8.68 -12.17 26.09
CA LEU A 214 7.62 -12.15 27.11
C LEU A 214 8.10 -12.90 28.35
N ASN A 215 8.07 -12.23 29.51
CA ASN A 215 8.26 -12.87 30.80
C ASN A 215 6.89 -13.30 31.34
N ARG A 216 6.69 -14.60 31.56
CA ARG A 216 5.42 -15.11 32.11
C ARG A 216 5.00 -14.49 33.44
N ASN A 217 5.94 -14.02 34.26
CA ASN A 217 5.58 -13.34 35.52
C ASN A 217 4.89 -11.98 35.27
N ASP A 218 5.22 -11.31 34.16
CA ASP A 218 4.54 -10.06 33.78
C ASP A 218 3.08 -10.40 33.41
N ALA A 219 2.85 -11.50 32.68
CA ALA A 219 1.50 -11.99 32.37
C ALA A 219 0.74 -12.46 33.62
N TYR A 220 1.40 -13.16 34.56
CA TYR A 220 0.78 -13.66 35.80
C TYR A 220 0.20 -12.56 36.68
N ASN A 221 0.74 -11.35 36.61
CA ASN A 221 0.27 -10.20 37.37
C ASN A 221 -0.92 -9.50 36.70
N LEU A 222 -1.29 -9.84 35.47
CA LEU A 222 -2.44 -9.21 34.83
C LEU A 222 -3.73 -9.49 35.60
N THR A 223 -4.59 -8.47 35.67
CA THR A 223 -5.93 -8.58 36.25
C THR A 223 -6.91 -8.98 35.15
N ILE A 224 -7.68 -10.05 35.39
CA ILE A 224 -8.64 -10.59 34.42
C ILE A 224 -10.00 -10.80 35.09
N ALA A 225 -11.06 -10.62 34.30
CA ALA A 225 -12.43 -10.81 34.73
C ALA A 225 -12.90 -12.23 34.36
N ILE A 226 -13.50 -12.95 35.30
CA ILE A 226 -14.01 -14.31 35.08
C ILE A 226 -15.54 -14.32 35.18
N PRO A 227 -16.24 -14.67 34.09
CA PRO A 227 -17.68 -14.91 34.12
C PRO A 227 -18.07 -16.29 34.67
N PRO A 228 -19.34 -16.47 35.06
CA PRO A 228 -20.00 -17.77 35.17
C PRO A 228 -19.72 -18.70 33.99
N GLN A 229 -19.68 -20.01 34.26
CA GLN A 229 -19.37 -21.00 33.23
C GLN A 229 -20.40 -21.04 32.09
N SER A 230 -21.69 -20.86 32.39
CA SER A 230 -22.74 -20.78 31.37
C SER A 230 -22.54 -19.57 30.46
N GLU A 231 -22.22 -18.41 31.04
CA GLU A 231 -22.01 -17.16 30.30
C GLU A 231 -20.78 -17.23 29.39
N GLN A 232 -19.72 -17.97 29.75
CA GLN A 232 -18.58 -18.22 28.85
C GLN A 232 -19.02 -18.82 27.50
N LYS A 233 -19.91 -19.83 27.53
CA LYS A 233 -20.42 -20.48 26.32
C LYS A 233 -21.31 -19.54 25.50
N ALA A 234 -22.13 -18.73 26.18
CA ALA A 234 -22.95 -17.73 25.53
C ALA A 234 -22.09 -16.66 24.82
N ILE A 235 -21.03 -16.19 25.49
CA ILE A 235 -20.05 -15.26 24.94
C ILE A 235 -19.38 -15.85 23.70
N VAL A 236 -18.85 -17.08 23.79
CA VAL A 236 -18.18 -17.76 22.66
C VAL A 236 -19.11 -17.87 21.47
N SER A 237 -20.35 -18.34 21.69
CA SER A 237 -21.35 -18.44 20.62
C SER A 237 -21.60 -17.10 19.96
N LYS A 238 -21.71 -16.02 20.75
CA LYS A 238 -21.99 -14.67 20.21
C LYS A 238 -20.79 -14.07 19.49
N VAL A 239 -19.57 -14.25 20.01
CA VAL A 239 -18.34 -13.80 19.34
C VAL A 239 -18.18 -14.51 18.00
N ASN A 240 -18.40 -15.83 17.94
CA ASN A 240 -18.29 -16.59 16.69
C ASN A 240 -19.31 -16.13 15.64
N GLU A 241 -20.55 -15.84 16.05
CA GLU A 241 -21.58 -15.24 15.18
C GLU A 241 -21.12 -13.89 14.62
N LEU A 242 -20.66 -12.98 15.48
CA LEU A 242 -20.26 -11.63 15.07
C LEU A 242 -18.97 -11.61 14.25
N MET A 243 -18.01 -12.49 14.54
CA MET A 243 -16.79 -12.64 13.75
C MET A 243 -17.10 -13.16 12.35
N THR A 244 -18.05 -14.08 12.23
CA THR A 244 -18.55 -14.55 10.92
C THR A 244 -19.17 -13.41 10.12
N LEU A 245 -19.96 -12.54 10.78
CA LEU A 245 -20.50 -11.34 10.11
C LEU A 245 -19.40 -10.36 9.71
N CYS A 246 -18.36 -10.18 10.54
CA CYS A 246 -17.20 -9.36 10.16
C CYS A 246 -16.47 -9.93 8.94
N ASP A 247 -16.32 -11.26 8.84
CA ASP A 247 -15.73 -11.92 7.66
C ASP A 247 -16.56 -11.64 6.39
N GLN A 248 -17.89 -11.67 6.50
CA GLN A 248 -18.79 -11.36 5.39
C GLN A 248 -18.71 -9.88 4.97
N LEU A 249 -18.64 -8.96 5.93
CA LEU A 249 -18.48 -7.53 5.67
C LEU A 249 -17.13 -7.23 4.99
N GLU A 250 -16.07 -7.89 5.43
CA GLU A 250 -14.73 -7.77 4.85
C GLU A 250 -14.72 -8.26 3.41
N LEU A 251 -15.25 -9.46 3.15
CA LEU A 251 -15.38 -10.00 1.81
C LEU A 251 -16.21 -9.07 0.90
N HIS A 252 -17.38 -8.62 1.37
CA HIS A 252 -18.25 -7.71 0.62
C HIS A 252 -17.55 -6.40 0.27
N SER A 253 -16.83 -5.81 1.23
CA SER A 253 -16.10 -4.55 1.02
C SER A 253 -14.99 -4.71 -0.03
N LEU A 254 -14.22 -5.81 0.02
CA LEU A 254 -13.19 -6.10 -0.97
C LEU A 254 -13.78 -6.32 -2.37
N THR A 255 -14.85 -7.10 -2.48
CA THR A 255 -15.54 -7.31 -3.77
C THR A 255 -16.12 -6.02 -4.31
N SER A 256 -16.70 -5.16 -3.47
CA SER A 256 -17.22 -3.86 -3.87
C SER A 256 -16.13 -2.94 -4.42
N LEU A 257 -14.97 -2.90 -3.77
CA LEU A 257 -13.80 -2.12 -4.23
C LEU A 257 -13.27 -2.61 -5.59
N ASP A 258 -13.16 -3.93 -5.77
CA ASP A 258 -12.71 -4.52 -7.04
C ASP A 258 -13.71 -4.23 -8.18
N ALA A 259 -15.01 -4.42 -7.93
CA ALA A 259 -16.05 -4.12 -8.91
C ALA A 259 -16.09 -2.63 -9.27
N HIS A 260 -15.91 -1.74 -8.28
CA HIS A 260 -15.81 -0.29 -8.51
C HIS A 260 -14.63 0.06 -9.41
N GLN A 261 -13.45 -0.50 -9.13
CA GLN A 261 -12.25 -0.27 -9.94
C GLN A 261 -12.47 -0.73 -11.39
N GLN A 262 -13.00 -1.94 -11.59
CA GLN A 262 -13.28 -2.48 -12.92
C GLN A 262 -14.30 -1.62 -13.69
N LEU A 263 -15.35 -1.14 -13.02
CA LEU A 263 -16.34 -0.25 -13.61
C LEU A 263 -15.70 1.06 -14.09
N VAL A 264 -14.90 1.70 -13.24
CA VAL A 264 -14.20 2.95 -13.58
C VAL A 264 -13.26 2.74 -14.77
N GLU A 265 -12.43 1.70 -14.74
CA GLU A 265 -11.49 1.38 -15.82
C GLU A 265 -12.23 1.12 -17.15
N THR A 266 -13.32 0.37 -17.12
CA THR A 266 -14.13 0.05 -18.30
C THR A 266 -14.76 1.31 -18.90
N LEU A 267 -15.35 2.18 -18.08
CA LEU A 267 -15.99 3.41 -18.55
C LEU A 267 -14.96 4.39 -19.13
N LEU A 268 -13.82 4.56 -18.46
CA LEU A 268 -12.73 5.41 -18.94
C LEU A 268 -12.09 4.88 -20.23
N THR A 269 -11.97 3.56 -20.39
CA THR A 269 -11.49 2.93 -21.63
C THR A 269 -12.48 3.15 -22.77
N THR A 270 -13.78 2.95 -22.51
CA THR A 270 -14.84 3.22 -23.49
C THR A 270 -14.82 4.68 -23.96
N LEU A 271 -14.52 5.61 -23.05
CA LEU A 271 -14.34 7.02 -23.39
C LEU A 271 -13.14 7.24 -24.34
N THR A 272 -12.00 6.61 -24.09
CA THR A 272 -10.84 6.75 -24.98
C THR A 272 -11.03 6.07 -26.34
N ASP A 273 -11.79 4.98 -26.37
CA ASP A 273 -12.07 4.19 -27.57
C ASP A 273 -13.20 4.77 -28.45
N SER A 274 -13.79 5.89 -28.05
CA SER A 274 -14.86 6.56 -28.81
C SER A 274 -14.37 6.95 -30.21
N GLN A 275 -15.10 6.55 -31.26
CA GLN A 275 -14.67 6.68 -32.65
C GLN A 275 -14.83 8.09 -33.20
N ASN A 276 -15.76 8.88 -32.66
CA ASN A 276 -16.03 10.24 -33.11
C ASN A 276 -16.44 11.15 -31.93
N ALA A 277 -16.65 12.43 -32.23
CA ALA A 277 -16.98 13.45 -31.23
C ALA A 277 -18.35 13.24 -30.56
N ASP A 278 -19.34 12.73 -31.30
CA ASP A 278 -20.69 12.48 -30.76
C ASP A 278 -20.66 11.32 -29.76
N GLU A 279 -19.98 10.22 -30.11
CA GLU A 279 -19.79 9.07 -29.21
C GLU A 279 -18.99 9.45 -27.96
N LEU A 280 -17.94 10.27 -28.13
CA LEU A 280 -17.15 10.79 -27.01
C LEU A 280 -18.03 11.62 -26.06
N ALA A 281 -18.88 12.50 -26.61
CA ALA A 281 -19.79 13.33 -25.83
C ALA A 281 -20.84 12.48 -25.08
N GLU A 282 -21.38 11.45 -25.72
CA GLU A 282 -22.33 10.53 -25.08
C GLU A 282 -21.68 9.73 -23.94
N ASN A 283 -20.50 9.14 -24.18
CA ASN A 283 -19.76 8.40 -23.17
C ASN A 283 -19.34 9.30 -22.01
N TRP A 284 -18.93 10.53 -22.28
CA TRP A 284 -18.66 11.53 -21.24
C TRP A 284 -19.91 11.89 -20.44
N ALA A 285 -21.06 12.07 -21.09
CA ALA A 285 -22.32 12.38 -20.40
C ALA A 285 -22.71 11.27 -19.40
N ARG A 286 -22.48 10.00 -19.74
CA ARG A 286 -22.70 8.87 -18.84
C ARG A 286 -21.79 8.93 -17.61
N ILE A 287 -20.49 9.17 -17.82
CA ILE A 287 -19.51 9.31 -16.73
C ILE A 287 -19.85 10.52 -15.84
N SER A 288 -20.09 11.68 -16.45
CA SER A 288 -20.37 12.92 -15.73
C SER A 288 -21.63 12.83 -14.87
N LYS A 289 -22.66 12.09 -15.30
CA LYS A 289 -23.88 11.87 -14.51
C LYS A 289 -23.62 11.10 -13.21
N HIS A 290 -22.58 10.26 -13.19
CA HIS A 290 -22.24 9.38 -12.08
C HIS A 290 -20.89 9.74 -11.44
N PHE A 291 -20.40 10.96 -11.66
CA PHE A 291 -19.07 11.39 -11.25
C PHE A 291 -18.81 11.16 -9.75
N ASP A 292 -19.77 11.54 -8.91
CA ASP A 292 -19.68 11.43 -7.44
C ASP A 292 -19.62 9.99 -6.93
N THR A 293 -20.00 9.01 -7.77
CA THR A 293 -19.93 7.58 -7.43
C THR A 293 -18.70 6.91 -8.03
N LEU A 294 -18.20 7.40 -9.17
CA LEU A 294 -17.09 6.81 -9.90
C LEU A 294 -15.73 7.27 -9.34
N PHE A 295 -15.63 8.52 -8.89
CA PHE A 295 -14.35 9.14 -8.54
C PHE A 295 -14.20 9.38 -7.03
N THR A 296 -14.40 8.31 -6.25
CA THR A 296 -14.40 8.33 -4.77
C THR A 296 -13.10 7.81 -4.14
N THR A 297 -12.18 7.28 -4.95
CA THR A 297 -10.92 6.70 -4.48
C THR A 297 -9.71 7.38 -5.13
N GLU A 298 -8.56 7.39 -4.45
CA GLU A 298 -7.31 7.91 -5.04
C GLU A 298 -6.97 7.25 -6.38
N ALA A 299 -7.19 5.93 -6.50
CA ALA A 299 -6.92 5.17 -7.71
C ALA A 299 -7.82 5.60 -8.88
N SER A 300 -9.12 5.83 -8.62
CA SER A 300 -10.05 6.32 -9.64
C SER A 300 -9.69 7.73 -10.16
N ILE A 301 -9.19 8.61 -9.28
CA ILE A 301 -8.71 9.94 -9.65
C ILE A 301 -7.41 9.84 -10.48
N ASP A 302 -6.49 8.97 -10.09
CA ASP A 302 -5.26 8.73 -10.86
C ASP A 302 -5.57 8.16 -12.24
N ALA A 303 -6.54 7.24 -12.36
CA ALA A 303 -7.03 6.73 -13.64
C ALA A 303 -7.63 7.85 -14.50
N LEU A 304 -8.46 8.73 -13.93
CA LEU A 304 -9.03 9.89 -14.62
C LEU A 304 -7.92 10.80 -15.18
N LYS A 305 -6.85 11.07 -14.42
CA LYS A 305 -5.70 11.85 -14.91
C LYS A 305 -5.03 11.20 -16.11
N GLN A 306 -4.87 9.87 -16.09
CA GLN A 306 -4.32 9.14 -17.24
C GLN A 306 -5.22 9.23 -18.47
N THR A 307 -6.53 9.13 -18.29
CA THR A 307 -7.51 9.32 -19.36
C THR A 307 -7.47 10.74 -19.94
N ILE A 308 -7.35 11.77 -19.10
CA ILE A 308 -7.20 13.17 -19.56
C ILE A 308 -5.95 13.32 -20.44
N LEU A 309 -4.82 12.75 -20.02
CA LEU A 309 -3.59 12.76 -20.84
C LEU A 309 -3.77 12.00 -22.15
N GLN A 310 -4.47 10.87 -22.13
CA GLN A 310 -4.74 10.10 -23.34
C GLN A 310 -5.61 10.89 -24.32
N LEU A 311 -6.70 11.50 -23.85
CA LEU A 311 -7.54 12.37 -24.68
C LEU A 311 -6.77 13.58 -25.22
N ALA A 312 -5.83 14.12 -24.43
CA ALA A 312 -4.98 15.22 -24.86
C ALA A 312 -4.09 14.84 -26.05
N VAL A 313 -3.41 13.69 -26.01
CA VAL A 313 -2.51 13.25 -27.09
C VAL A 313 -3.25 12.73 -28.32
N MET A 314 -4.54 12.42 -28.18
CA MET A 314 -5.45 12.09 -29.28
C MET A 314 -6.10 13.33 -29.91
N GLY A 315 -5.89 14.52 -29.33
CA GLY A 315 -6.52 15.76 -29.79
C GLY A 315 -8.03 15.85 -29.51
N LYS A 316 -8.50 15.10 -28.50
CA LYS A 316 -9.92 15.06 -28.10
C LYS A 316 -10.22 15.92 -26.87
N LEU A 317 -9.22 16.57 -26.27
CA LEU A 317 -9.38 17.32 -25.01
C LEU A 317 -9.86 18.76 -25.20
N VAL A 318 -9.52 19.40 -26.33
CA VAL A 318 -9.88 20.79 -26.63
C VAL A 318 -10.40 20.90 -28.06
N PRO A 319 -11.26 21.89 -28.38
CA PRO A 319 -11.68 22.13 -29.76
C PRO A 319 -10.50 22.55 -30.66
N GLN A 320 -10.50 22.08 -31.91
CA GLN A 320 -9.58 22.53 -32.96
C GLN A 320 -9.94 23.94 -33.45
N ASP A 321 -8.93 24.74 -33.80
CA ASP A 321 -9.11 26.04 -34.45
C ASP A 321 -8.65 25.94 -35.92
N PRO A 322 -9.53 26.12 -36.92
CA PRO A 322 -9.14 26.03 -38.33
C PRO A 322 -8.17 27.14 -38.78
N ASN A 323 -7.97 28.19 -37.98
CA ASN A 323 -7.01 29.26 -38.27
C ASN A 323 -5.60 28.98 -37.73
N ASP A 324 -5.42 27.91 -36.96
CA ASP A 324 -4.10 27.54 -36.48
C ASP A 324 -3.19 27.13 -37.64
N GLU A 325 -1.90 27.48 -37.53
CA GLU A 325 -0.86 26.93 -38.40
C GLU A 325 -0.85 25.40 -38.28
N PRO A 326 -1.04 24.64 -39.38
CA PRO A 326 -1.09 23.19 -39.30
C PRO A 326 0.27 22.62 -38.89
N ALA A 327 0.25 21.45 -38.25
CA ALA A 327 1.46 20.77 -37.77
C ALA A 327 2.48 20.49 -38.88
N SER A 328 2.05 20.38 -40.14
CA SER A 328 2.93 20.24 -41.30
C SER A 328 3.88 21.43 -41.45
N GLU A 329 3.41 22.67 -41.25
CA GLU A 329 4.24 23.87 -41.32
C GLU A 329 5.17 23.99 -40.11
N LEU A 330 4.68 23.63 -38.92
CA LEU A 330 5.52 23.52 -37.72
C LEU A 330 6.69 22.55 -37.95
N LEU A 331 6.43 21.37 -38.52
CA LEU A 331 7.46 20.38 -38.85
C LEU A 331 8.43 20.87 -39.93
N ASN A 332 7.95 21.63 -40.93
CA ASN A 332 8.80 22.27 -41.93
C ASN A 332 9.78 23.27 -41.28
N ARG A 333 9.31 24.11 -40.36
CA ARG A 333 10.16 25.05 -39.61
C ARG A 333 11.22 24.32 -38.79
N ILE A 334 10.84 23.25 -38.08
CA ILE A 334 11.78 22.42 -37.32
C ILE A 334 12.84 21.82 -38.26
N ALA A 335 12.46 21.34 -39.44
CA ALA A 335 13.40 20.80 -40.41
C ALA A 335 14.42 21.85 -40.91
N GLN A 336 13.97 23.10 -41.11
CA GLN A 336 14.84 24.22 -41.48
C GLN A 336 15.81 24.56 -40.33
N GLU A 337 15.32 24.66 -39.10
CA GLU A 337 16.13 24.93 -37.91
C GLU A 337 17.20 23.85 -37.71
N LYS A 338 16.82 22.57 -37.81
CA LYS A 338 17.76 21.44 -37.77
C LYS A 338 18.85 21.55 -38.82
N THR A 339 18.48 21.92 -40.05
CA THR A 339 19.43 22.11 -41.14
C THR A 339 20.43 23.23 -40.80
N GLN A 340 19.96 24.31 -40.20
CA GLN A 340 20.82 25.41 -39.76
C GLN A 340 21.76 24.97 -38.61
N LEU A 341 21.27 24.26 -37.60
CA LEU A 341 22.09 23.76 -36.49
C LEU A 341 23.19 22.80 -36.94
N VAL A 342 22.92 21.99 -37.97
CA VAL A 342 23.94 21.13 -38.59
C VAL A 342 24.97 21.94 -39.36
N LYS A 343 24.55 22.98 -40.11
CA LYS A 343 25.48 23.90 -40.80
C LYS A 343 26.38 24.67 -39.83
N ASP A 344 25.81 25.09 -38.69
CA ASP A 344 26.53 25.78 -37.60
C ASP A 344 27.48 24.85 -36.81
N GLY A 345 27.47 23.54 -37.08
CA GLY A 345 28.27 22.56 -36.33
C GLY A 345 27.80 22.32 -34.89
N LYS A 346 26.65 22.87 -34.49
CA LYS A 346 26.05 22.71 -33.16
C LYS A 346 25.37 21.35 -32.99
N MET A 347 25.07 20.67 -34.09
CA MET A 347 24.41 19.38 -34.12
C MET A 347 25.04 18.44 -35.16
N LYS A 348 25.10 17.15 -34.83
CA LYS A 348 25.49 16.11 -35.80
C LYS A 348 24.34 15.82 -36.75
N LYS A 349 24.65 15.63 -38.04
CA LYS A 349 23.66 15.22 -39.03
C LYS A 349 22.98 13.91 -38.61
N GLN A 350 21.67 13.97 -38.37
CA GLN A 350 20.84 12.81 -38.06
C GLN A 350 20.73 11.91 -39.30
N LYS A 351 20.74 10.59 -39.09
CA LYS A 351 20.36 9.65 -40.15
C LYS A 351 18.87 9.81 -40.46
N PRO A 352 18.44 9.66 -41.73
CA PRO A 352 17.01 9.67 -42.07
C PRO A 352 16.24 8.68 -41.21
N LEU A 353 15.12 9.12 -40.64
CA LEU A 353 14.21 8.26 -39.89
C LEU A 353 13.22 7.61 -40.85
N PRO A 354 12.76 6.37 -40.57
CA PRO A 354 11.74 5.73 -41.39
C PRO A 354 10.41 6.52 -41.30
N PRO A 355 9.57 6.46 -42.35
CA PRO A 355 8.21 6.99 -42.27
C PRO A 355 7.42 6.26 -41.17
N ILE A 356 6.34 6.88 -40.69
CA ILE A 356 5.41 6.22 -39.77
C ILE A 356 4.55 5.23 -40.56
N SER A 357 4.57 3.96 -40.15
CA SER A 357 3.72 2.91 -40.73
C SER A 357 2.30 2.98 -40.17
N ASP A 358 1.34 2.29 -40.78
CA ASP A 358 -0.05 2.33 -40.32
C ASP A 358 -0.23 1.60 -38.97
N GLU A 359 0.58 0.59 -38.68
CA GLU A 359 0.60 -0.10 -37.37
C GLU A 359 1.16 0.78 -36.23
N GLU A 360 1.71 1.95 -36.56
CA GLU A 360 2.19 2.94 -35.59
C GLU A 360 1.17 4.04 -35.30
N LYS A 361 0.02 4.02 -35.98
CA LYS A 361 -1.06 5.00 -35.86
C LYS A 361 -2.27 4.36 -35.16
N PRO A 362 -2.28 4.25 -33.83
CA PRO A 362 -3.35 3.53 -33.12
C PRO A 362 -4.69 4.27 -33.09
N PHE A 363 -4.72 5.54 -33.51
CA PHE A 363 -5.92 6.35 -33.56
C PHE A 363 -5.85 7.38 -34.70
N GLU A 364 -7.02 7.85 -35.12
CA GLU A 364 -7.16 8.93 -36.09
C GLU A 364 -6.81 10.28 -35.45
N LEU A 365 -6.18 11.15 -36.24
CA LEU A 365 -5.81 12.49 -35.80
C LEU A 365 -6.85 13.52 -36.24
N PRO A 366 -7.07 14.59 -35.45
CA PRO A 366 -7.86 15.73 -35.89
C PRO A 366 -7.26 16.43 -37.10
N SER A 367 -8.08 17.25 -37.76
CA SER A 367 -7.63 18.13 -38.84
C SER A 367 -6.50 19.06 -38.35
N GLY A 368 -5.47 19.23 -39.17
CA GLY A 368 -4.29 20.05 -38.86
C GLY A 368 -3.20 19.35 -38.05
N TRP A 369 -3.44 18.16 -37.50
CA TRP A 369 -2.44 17.35 -36.82
C TRP A 369 -1.67 16.45 -37.79
N GLN A 370 -0.46 16.04 -37.41
CA GLN A 370 0.36 15.15 -38.23
C GLN A 370 1.15 14.14 -37.40
N TRP A 371 1.10 12.87 -37.79
CA TRP A 371 1.99 11.83 -37.28
C TRP A 371 3.44 12.10 -37.71
N CYS A 372 4.38 12.10 -36.76
CA CYS A 372 5.80 12.24 -37.04
C CYS A 372 6.65 11.37 -36.10
N LYS A 373 7.86 11.00 -36.52
CA LYS A 373 8.81 10.33 -35.61
C LYS A 373 9.30 11.31 -34.57
N PHE A 374 9.39 10.89 -33.31
CA PHE A 374 9.78 11.77 -32.22
C PHE A 374 11.17 12.41 -32.41
N GLY A 375 12.09 11.68 -33.07
CA GLY A 375 13.39 12.18 -33.52
C GLY A 375 13.36 13.38 -34.48
N LEU A 376 12.19 13.72 -35.06
CA LEU A 376 12.04 14.89 -35.90
C LEU A 376 11.92 16.18 -35.08
N ILE A 377 11.32 16.12 -33.89
CA ILE A 377 10.97 17.31 -33.09
C ILE A 377 11.90 17.56 -31.89
N SER A 378 12.83 16.65 -31.60
CA SER A 378 13.78 16.81 -30.50
C SER A 378 15.16 16.22 -30.81
N GLU A 379 16.18 16.74 -30.14
CA GLU A 379 17.50 16.12 -30.00
C GLU A 379 17.53 15.21 -28.77
N PHE A 380 18.29 14.11 -28.87
CA PHE A 380 18.38 13.07 -27.86
C PHE A 380 19.84 12.87 -27.45
N ILE A 381 20.20 13.25 -26.22
CA ILE A 381 21.59 13.29 -25.76
C ILE A 381 21.75 12.32 -24.58
N ASN A 382 22.60 11.31 -24.75
CA ASN A 382 22.91 10.36 -23.68
C ASN A 382 23.83 10.97 -22.62
N GLY A 383 23.66 10.54 -21.37
CA GLY A 383 24.65 10.75 -20.32
C GLY A 383 26.01 10.14 -20.68
N ASP A 384 27.08 10.73 -20.16
CA ASP A 384 28.45 10.25 -20.40
C ASP A 384 28.63 8.82 -19.85
N ARG A 385 29.43 8.01 -20.55
CA ARG A 385 29.81 6.63 -20.17
C ARG A 385 31.32 6.39 -20.24
N GLY A 386 32.11 7.45 -20.44
CA GLY A 386 33.55 7.40 -20.54
C GLY A 386 34.24 7.25 -19.18
N SER A 387 35.57 7.22 -19.22
CA SER A 387 36.43 7.12 -18.03
C SER A 387 36.23 8.24 -17.01
N ASN A 388 35.65 9.37 -17.43
CA ASN A 388 35.42 10.55 -16.59
C ASN A 388 34.05 10.51 -15.90
N TYR A 389 33.33 9.38 -15.93
CA TYR A 389 32.06 9.24 -15.23
C TYR A 389 32.21 9.53 -13.73
N PRO A 390 31.36 10.37 -13.11
CA PRO A 390 31.45 10.68 -11.68
C PRO A 390 31.10 9.49 -10.78
N ASN A 391 32.02 9.14 -9.89
CA ASN A 391 31.82 8.17 -8.83
C ASN A 391 31.27 8.85 -7.56
N LYS A 392 30.63 8.08 -6.68
CA LYS A 392 30.01 8.63 -5.45
C LYS A 392 30.99 9.37 -4.53
N ASN A 393 32.26 8.95 -4.50
CA ASN A 393 33.31 9.60 -3.71
C ASN A 393 33.79 10.93 -4.32
N GLU A 394 33.42 11.23 -5.56
CA GLU A 394 33.71 12.50 -6.24
C GLU A 394 32.56 13.52 -6.07
N TYR A 395 31.49 13.15 -5.35
CA TYR A 395 30.38 14.06 -5.09
C TYR A 395 30.77 15.10 -4.05
N VAL A 396 30.32 16.33 -4.27
CA VAL A 396 30.55 17.48 -3.40
C VAL A 396 29.23 17.98 -2.82
N VAL A 397 29.30 18.73 -1.73
CA VAL A 397 28.11 19.28 -1.06
C VAL A 397 27.45 20.39 -1.89
N HIS A 398 28.26 21.20 -2.58
CA HIS A 398 27.80 22.27 -3.46
C HIS A 398 28.61 22.24 -4.77
N GLY A 399 27.95 22.47 -5.90
CA GLY A 399 28.58 22.46 -7.21
C GLY A 399 27.58 22.40 -8.35
N ILE A 400 27.97 21.73 -9.43
CA ILE A 400 27.14 21.53 -10.62
C ILE A 400 26.22 20.32 -10.40
N PRO A 401 24.90 20.41 -10.65
CA PRO A 401 23.95 19.31 -10.46
C PRO A 401 24.34 18.06 -11.26
N TRP A 402 24.36 16.92 -10.59
CA TRP A 402 24.56 15.60 -11.17
C TRP A 402 23.28 14.78 -11.03
N ILE A 403 22.51 14.71 -12.11
CA ILE A 403 21.13 14.24 -12.10
C ILE A 403 21.09 12.74 -12.34
N ASN A 404 20.45 11.99 -11.44
CA ASN A 404 20.18 10.57 -11.61
C ASN A 404 18.66 10.30 -11.55
N THR A 405 18.27 9.05 -11.75
CA THR A 405 16.86 8.63 -11.77
C THR A 405 16.14 8.82 -10.43
N GLY A 406 16.89 8.82 -9.32
CA GLY A 406 16.37 9.05 -7.97
C GLY A 406 15.97 10.51 -7.72
N HIS A 407 16.57 11.47 -8.45
CA HIS A 407 16.25 12.89 -8.29
C HIS A 407 15.02 13.34 -9.08
N ILE A 408 14.42 12.48 -9.91
CA ILE A 408 13.20 12.83 -10.62
C ILE A 408 12.03 12.79 -9.63
N GLU A 409 11.29 13.88 -9.50
CA GLU A 409 10.17 14.00 -8.57
C GLU A 409 8.84 13.57 -9.20
N LYS A 410 7.85 13.27 -8.36
CA LYS A 410 6.50 12.86 -8.81
C LYS A 410 5.77 13.97 -9.57
N ASN A 411 6.07 15.22 -9.28
CA ASN A 411 5.50 16.41 -9.93
C ASN A 411 6.15 16.73 -11.31
N GLY A 412 7.07 15.89 -11.80
CA GLY A 412 7.74 16.12 -13.07
C GLY A 412 8.88 17.15 -13.02
N THR A 413 9.40 17.49 -11.84
CA THR A 413 10.61 18.32 -11.69
C THR A 413 11.79 17.51 -11.15
N LEU A 414 12.92 18.19 -10.91
CA LEU A 414 14.07 17.60 -10.24
C LEU A 414 14.10 17.99 -8.76
N SER A 415 14.62 17.11 -7.92
CA SER A 415 14.78 17.33 -6.49
C SER A 415 15.67 18.53 -6.22
N ILE A 416 15.25 19.35 -5.25
CA ILE A 416 16.05 20.47 -4.72
C ILE A 416 16.75 20.09 -3.41
N THR A 417 16.25 19.08 -2.70
CA THR A 417 16.74 18.65 -1.38
C THR A 417 17.80 17.56 -1.49
N ASP A 418 17.62 16.62 -2.41
CA ASP A 418 18.40 15.38 -2.47
C ASP A 418 19.32 15.32 -3.70
N MET A 419 19.67 16.48 -4.26
CA MET A 419 20.51 16.56 -5.45
C MET A 419 21.97 16.22 -5.14
N ASN A 420 22.58 15.41 -6.00
CA ASN A 420 24.03 15.21 -5.99
C ASN A 420 24.72 16.32 -6.78
N PHE A 421 25.92 16.72 -6.35
CA PHE A 421 26.71 17.73 -7.05
C PHE A 421 28.10 17.21 -7.39
N ILE A 422 28.66 17.73 -8.49
CA ILE A 422 30.03 17.50 -8.92
C ILE A 422 30.75 18.85 -9.06
N THR A 423 32.08 18.82 -9.04
CA THR A 423 32.87 20.04 -9.27
C THR A 423 32.77 20.53 -10.71
N GLU A 424 32.99 21.82 -10.94
CA GLU A 424 33.05 22.39 -12.28
C GLU A 424 34.13 21.74 -13.15
N LYS A 425 35.29 21.42 -12.56
CA LYS A 425 36.35 20.65 -13.23
C LYS A 425 35.81 19.32 -13.77
N LYS A 426 35.15 18.54 -12.91
CA LYS A 426 34.59 17.25 -13.29
C LYS A 426 33.51 17.39 -14.36
N PHE A 427 32.65 18.40 -14.25
CA PHE A 427 31.64 18.72 -15.26
C PHE A 427 32.27 19.06 -16.63
N ASN A 428 33.37 19.82 -16.64
CA ASN A 428 34.09 20.18 -17.87
C ASN A 428 34.76 18.96 -18.54
N GLU A 429 35.17 17.97 -17.75
CA GLU A 429 35.73 16.69 -18.25
C GLU A 429 34.69 15.77 -18.90
N LEU A 430 33.39 16.01 -18.68
CA LEU A 430 32.31 15.25 -19.31
C LEU A 430 32.17 15.63 -20.80
N ARG A 431 32.01 14.60 -21.64
CA ARG A 431 31.90 14.69 -23.09
C ARG A 431 30.46 14.83 -23.57
N SER A 432 29.47 14.42 -22.76
CA SER A 432 28.05 14.48 -23.11
C SER A 432 27.15 14.59 -21.87
N GLY A 433 25.83 14.66 -22.09
CA GLY A 433 24.85 14.66 -21.01
C GLY A 433 24.74 15.99 -20.27
N LYS A 434 25.18 17.10 -20.88
CA LYS A 434 25.08 18.44 -20.29
C LYS A 434 23.71 19.04 -20.60
N ILE A 435 22.95 19.31 -19.56
CA ILE A 435 21.60 19.89 -19.65
C ILE A 435 21.65 21.39 -19.93
N GLN A 436 20.55 21.91 -20.47
CA GLN A 436 20.26 23.34 -20.58
C GLN A 436 18.81 23.63 -20.19
N SER A 437 18.48 24.91 -19.99
CA SER A 437 17.10 25.34 -19.73
C SER A 437 16.16 24.92 -20.86
N GLY A 438 15.02 24.30 -20.51
CA GLY A 438 14.04 23.78 -21.47
C GLY A 438 14.24 22.32 -21.85
N ASP A 439 15.33 21.67 -21.41
CA ASP A 439 15.50 20.23 -21.57
C ASP A 439 14.52 19.44 -20.68
N LEU A 440 14.20 18.23 -21.12
CA LEU A 440 13.62 17.18 -20.29
C LEU A 440 14.66 16.08 -20.07
N VAL A 441 14.53 15.37 -18.95
CA VAL A 441 15.27 14.12 -18.70
C VAL A 441 14.32 12.94 -18.75
N TYR A 442 14.80 11.83 -19.32
CA TYR A 442 14.03 10.61 -19.54
C TYR A 442 14.83 9.38 -19.09
N CYS A 443 14.20 8.53 -18.28
CA CYS A 443 14.82 7.32 -17.74
C CYS A 443 14.84 6.18 -18.76
N LEU A 444 16.03 5.75 -19.17
CA LEU A 444 16.25 4.71 -20.17
C LEU A 444 16.34 3.29 -19.59
N ARG A 445 16.50 3.12 -18.27
CA ARG A 445 16.71 1.79 -17.66
C ARG A 445 16.46 1.76 -16.15
N GLY A 446 16.21 0.57 -15.63
CA GLY A 446 16.04 0.32 -14.19
C GLY A 446 14.59 0.44 -13.72
N ALA A 447 14.36 0.41 -12.40
CA ALA A 447 13.02 0.32 -11.81
C ALA A 447 12.10 1.51 -12.11
N THR A 448 12.65 2.67 -12.49
CA THR A 448 11.91 3.89 -12.82
C THR A 448 11.87 4.17 -14.33
N PHE A 449 11.89 3.11 -15.14
CA PHE A 449 11.87 3.19 -16.60
C PHE A 449 10.76 4.11 -17.14
N GLY A 450 11.11 4.99 -18.07
CA GLY A 450 10.19 5.99 -18.64
C GLY A 450 9.83 7.17 -17.72
N LYS A 451 10.37 7.23 -16.51
CA LYS A 451 10.19 8.40 -15.64
C LYS A 451 10.80 9.64 -16.30
N THR A 452 10.03 10.72 -16.32
CA THR A 452 10.33 11.94 -17.07
C THR A 452 10.22 13.15 -16.14
N ALA A 453 11.10 14.13 -16.31
CA ALA A 453 10.96 15.44 -15.68
C ALA A 453 11.49 16.56 -16.57
N PHE A 454 10.96 17.76 -16.36
CA PHE A 454 11.63 18.97 -16.79
C PHE A 454 12.91 19.16 -16.00
N VAL A 455 13.92 19.72 -16.67
CA VAL A 455 15.11 20.25 -16.02
C VAL A 455 14.72 21.58 -15.34
N LYS A 456 14.04 21.46 -14.19
CA LYS A 456 13.66 22.56 -13.30
C LYS A 456 13.95 22.13 -11.85
N PRO A 457 14.51 23.01 -11.00
CA PRO A 457 14.78 24.43 -11.22
C PRO A 457 16.15 24.76 -11.86
N TYR A 458 16.92 23.76 -12.24
CA TYR A 458 18.31 23.94 -12.69
C TYR A 458 18.41 24.47 -14.12
N GLU A 459 19.41 25.31 -14.39
CA GLU A 459 19.70 25.82 -15.74
C GLU A 459 20.93 25.15 -16.38
N SER A 460 21.76 24.52 -15.57
CA SER A 460 22.96 23.77 -15.98
C SER A 460 23.17 22.55 -15.06
N GLY A 461 23.94 21.59 -15.55
CA GLY A 461 24.13 20.30 -14.88
C GLY A 461 24.50 19.20 -15.86
N ALA A 462 24.69 17.99 -15.34
CA ALA A 462 24.87 16.82 -16.16
C ALA A 462 24.05 15.62 -15.66
N ILE A 463 23.67 14.74 -16.59
CA ILE A 463 22.88 13.54 -16.30
C ILE A 463 23.75 12.28 -16.21
N ALA A 464 23.35 11.38 -15.32
CA ALA A 464 23.85 10.02 -15.24
C ALA A 464 23.52 9.21 -16.50
N SER A 465 24.28 8.14 -16.74
CA SER A 465 24.16 7.31 -17.95
C SER A 465 22.86 6.51 -18.06
N SER A 466 22.10 6.41 -16.96
CA SER A 466 20.76 5.83 -16.89
C SER A 466 19.68 6.75 -17.47
N LEU A 467 19.99 8.03 -17.64
CA LEU A 467 19.10 9.04 -18.21
C LEU A 467 19.52 9.41 -19.63
N MET A 468 18.61 10.12 -20.28
CA MET A 468 18.80 10.80 -21.55
C MET A 468 18.15 12.17 -21.49
N ILE A 469 18.78 13.15 -22.14
CA ILE A 469 18.19 14.46 -22.37
C ILE A 469 17.33 14.39 -23.62
N ILE A 470 16.11 14.92 -23.52
CA ILE A 470 15.25 15.23 -24.65
C ILE A 470 15.22 16.76 -24.75
N ARG A 471 15.75 17.28 -25.85
CA ARG A 471 15.86 18.71 -26.11
C ARG A 471 14.95 19.07 -27.28
N PRO A 472 13.80 19.71 -27.03
CA PRO A 472 12.93 20.18 -28.11
C PRO A 472 13.68 21.17 -29.01
N PHE A 473 13.47 21.08 -30.33
CA PHE A 473 13.97 22.11 -31.25
C PHE A 473 13.26 23.44 -31.02
N ILE A 474 11.95 23.37 -30.83
CA ILE A 474 11.12 24.50 -30.40
C ILE A 474 10.83 24.30 -28.92
N ARG A 475 11.39 25.18 -28.08
CA ARG A 475 11.33 25.09 -26.61
C ARG A 475 9.89 25.01 -26.09
N GLU A 476 9.00 25.73 -26.73
CA GLU A 476 7.58 25.83 -26.42
C GLU A 476 6.84 24.48 -26.51
N MET A 477 7.36 23.52 -27.28
CA MET A 477 6.80 22.17 -27.36
C MET A 477 7.07 21.32 -26.11
N GLY A 478 7.98 21.75 -25.24
CA GLY A 478 8.44 20.95 -24.10
C GLY A 478 7.31 20.48 -23.18
N GLU A 479 6.29 21.31 -22.98
CA GLU A 479 5.14 20.97 -22.15
C GLU A 479 4.26 19.87 -22.77
N HIS A 480 3.97 19.98 -24.06
CA HIS A 480 3.23 18.95 -24.76
C HIS A 480 4.03 17.65 -24.88
N ILE A 481 5.35 17.73 -25.10
CA ILE A 481 6.25 16.57 -25.09
C ILE A 481 6.24 15.86 -23.73
N TYR A 482 6.30 16.62 -22.62
CA TYR A 482 6.18 16.05 -21.29
C TYR A 482 4.85 15.30 -21.12
N ASN A 483 3.72 15.94 -21.44
CA ASN A 483 2.38 15.34 -21.33
C ASN A 483 2.27 14.07 -22.18
N TYR A 484 2.83 14.09 -23.39
CA TYR A 484 2.93 12.93 -24.25
C TYR A 484 3.69 11.79 -23.59
N LEU A 485 4.91 12.02 -23.08
CA LEU A 485 5.76 10.98 -22.47
C LEU A 485 5.12 10.34 -21.24
N ILE A 486 4.32 11.08 -20.48
CA ILE A 486 3.62 10.56 -19.30
C ILE A 486 2.22 10.00 -19.59
N SER A 487 1.68 10.22 -20.80
CA SER A 487 0.38 9.68 -21.23
C SER A 487 0.41 8.15 -21.43
N PRO A 488 -0.73 7.46 -21.36
CA PRO A 488 -0.80 6.03 -21.66
C PRO A 488 -0.20 5.67 -23.03
N PHE A 489 -0.48 6.44 -24.07
CA PHE A 489 0.11 6.23 -25.40
C PHE A 489 1.63 6.43 -25.43
N GLY A 490 2.16 7.49 -24.82
CA GLY A 490 3.62 7.69 -24.76
C GLY A 490 4.32 6.59 -23.96
N ARG A 491 3.70 6.14 -22.86
CA ARG A 491 4.21 5.00 -22.07
C ARG A 491 4.11 3.68 -22.85
N SER A 492 3.10 3.49 -23.70
CA SER A 492 2.97 2.26 -24.48
C SER A 492 4.10 2.09 -25.51
N GLN A 493 4.67 3.20 -26.00
CA GLN A 493 5.85 3.17 -26.87
C GLN A 493 7.06 2.50 -26.21
N ILE A 494 7.17 2.56 -24.88
CA ILE A 494 8.25 1.91 -24.13
C ILE A 494 8.27 0.42 -24.40
N PHE A 495 7.12 -0.25 -24.30
CA PHE A 495 7.00 -1.70 -24.48
C PHE A 495 7.25 -2.14 -25.93
N ARG A 496 6.93 -1.29 -26.91
CA ARG A 496 7.19 -1.58 -28.33
C ARG A 496 8.68 -1.64 -28.66
N PHE A 497 9.51 -0.92 -27.90
CA PHE A 497 10.94 -0.82 -28.15
C PHE A 497 11.81 -1.32 -26.99
N ASP A 498 11.22 -1.99 -26.00
CA ASP A 498 11.98 -2.58 -24.91
C ASP A 498 12.78 -3.77 -25.45
N ASN A 499 14.10 -3.67 -25.34
CA ASN A 499 15.04 -4.71 -25.80
C ASN A 499 15.65 -5.49 -24.63
N GLY A 500 15.12 -5.30 -23.41
CA GLY A 500 15.62 -5.95 -22.20
C GLY A 500 15.07 -7.36 -22.00
N SER A 501 15.94 -8.35 -21.85
CA SER A 501 15.52 -9.72 -21.46
C SER A 501 15.21 -9.84 -19.96
N ALA A 502 16.01 -9.20 -19.10
CA ALA A 502 15.88 -9.25 -17.63
C ALA A 502 15.72 -7.87 -16.96
N GLN A 503 16.18 -6.79 -17.59
CA GLN A 503 15.93 -5.41 -17.14
C GLN A 503 15.50 -4.57 -18.34
N PRO A 504 14.41 -3.77 -18.21
CA PRO A 504 13.96 -2.91 -19.28
C PRO A 504 15.06 -1.94 -19.71
N ASN A 505 15.29 -1.81 -21.02
CA ASN A 505 16.38 -1.01 -21.55
C ASN A 505 16.03 -0.38 -22.91
N LEU A 506 16.07 0.96 -22.96
CA LEU A 506 15.91 1.75 -24.17
C LEU A 506 17.23 2.35 -24.61
N SER A 507 17.44 2.38 -25.93
CA SER A 507 18.46 3.22 -26.54
C SER A 507 17.87 4.58 -26.93
N ALA A 508 18.69 5.62 -27.01
CA ALA A 508 18.24 6.91 -27.56
C ALA A 508 17.65 6.76 -28.98
N ASN A 509 18.24 5.88 -29.80
CA ASN A 509 17.72 5.56 -31.14
C ASN A 509 16.32 4.96 -31.08
N SER A 510 16.02 4.13 -30.08
CA SER A 510 14.69 3.57 -29.87
C SER A 510 13.66 4.66 -29.58
N VAL A 511 13.99 5.60 -28.68
CA VAL A 511 13.09 6.70 -28.32
C VAL A 511 12.84 7.65 -29.50
N MET A 512 13.85 7.89 -30.35
CA MET A 512 13.69 8.67 -31.57
C MET A 512 12.66 8.10 -32.55
N LEU A 513 12.37 6.80 -32.46
CA LEU A 513 11.42 6.11 -33.34
C LEU A 513 9.97 6.13 -32.84
N TYR A 514 9.74 6.65 -31.64
CA TYR A 514 8.39 6.75 -31.08
C TYR A 514 7.46 7.50 -32.03
N ALA A 515 6.24 6.99 -32.17
CA ALA A 515 5.19 7.66 -32.94
C ALA A 515 4.64 8.84 -32.14
N PHE A 516 4.73 10.04 -32.71
CA PHE A 516 4.29 11.26 -32.06
C PHE A 516 3.18 11.92 -32.88
N ALA A 517 2.00 12.09 -32.27
CA ALA A 517 0.90 12.86 -32.83
C ALA A 517 1.21 14.35 -32.63
N CYS A 518 1.67 15.04 -33.68
CA CYS A 518 2.07 16.44 -33.60
C CYS A 518 0.86 17.34 -33.85
N PRO A 519 0.37 18.09 -32.84
CA PRO A 519 -0.61 19.17 -33.03
C PRO A 519 0.02 20.49 -33.51
N PRO A 520 -0.80 21.42 -34.05
CA PRO A 520 -0.47 22.83 -34.17
C PRO A 520 0.12 23.42 -32.88
N LEU A 521 1.10 24.33 -32.99
CA LEU A 521 1.78 24.89 -31.81
C LEU A 521 0.84 25.64 -30.88
N GLN A 522 -0.14 26.38 -31.42
CA GLN A 522 -1.12 27.10 -30.59
C GLN A 522 -2.06 26.13 -29.86
N GLU A 523 -2.47 25.04 -30.50
CA GLU A 523 -3.25 23.98 -29.87
C GLU A 523 -2.49 23.29 -28.73
N GLN A 524 -1.16 23.13 -28.84
CA GLN A 524 -0.33 22.59 -27.73
C GLN A 524 -0.48 23.40 -26.45
N PHE A 525 -0.46 24.73 -26.54
CA PHE A 525 -0.67 25.60 -25.38
C PHE A 525 -2.08 25.46 -24.81
N ARG A 526 -3.10 25.40 -25.66
CA ARG A 526 -4.50 25.20 -25.22
C ARG A 526 -4.68 23.86 -24.52
N ILE A 527 -4.10 22.79 -25.06
CA ILE A 527 -4.08 21.45 -24.46
C ILE A 527 -3.39 21.48 -23.10
N HIS A 528 -2.18 22.03 -23.01
CA HIS A 528 -1.43 22.06 -21.76
C HIS A 528 -2.16 22.84 -20.68
N LYS A 529 -2.70 24.02 -21.02
CA LYS A 529 -3.53 24.82 -20.10
C LYS A 529 -4.69 24.00 -19.56
N LYS A 530 -5.41 23.27 -20.44
CA LYS A 530 -6.56 22.46 -20.03
C LYS A 530 -6.18 21.29 -19.14
N ILE A 531 -5.07 20.59 -19.43
CA ILE A 531 -4.53 19.54 -18.56
C ILE A 531 -4.24 20.10 -17.18
N THR A 532 -3.55 21.23 -17.10
CA THR A 532 -3.19 21.87 -15.82
C THR A 532 -4.43 22.24 -14.99
N GLU A 533 -5.45 22.83 -15.62
CA GLU A 533 -6.73 23.14 -14.97
C GLU A 533 -7.40 21.87 -14.40
N LEU A 534 -7.51 20.81 -15.20
CA LEU A 534 -8.18 19.57 -14.79
C LEU A 534 -7.38 18.80 -13.75
N PHE A 535 -6.05 18.80 -13.85
CA PHE A 535 -5.18 18.15 -12.87
C PHE A 535 -5.28 18.83 -11.51
N HIS A 536 -5.36 20.17 -11.48
CA HIS A 536 -5.59 20.89 -10.23
C HIS A 536 -6.91 20.50 -9.56
N ILE A 537 -7.99 20.35 -10.32
CA ILE A 537 -9.28 19.85 -9.80
C ILE A 537 -9.11 18.42 -9.25
N CYS A 538 -8.45 17.54 -10.00
CA CYS A 538 -8.20 16.17 -9.55
C CYS A 538 -7.35 16.11 -8.28
N ASP A 539 -6.33 16.96 -8.15
CA ASP A 539 -5.50 17.05 -6.95
C ASP A 539 -6.30 17.52 -5.73
N ASN A 540 -7.17 18.51 -5.91
CA ASN A 540 -8.05 18.97 -4.83
C ASN A 540 -9.04 17.87 -4.40
N LEU A 541 -9.65 17.16 -5.34
CA LEU A 541 -10.52 16.01 -5.05
C LEU A 541 -9.77 14.92 -4.27
N LYS A 542 -8.54 14.62 -4.69
CA LYS A 542 -7.69 13.62 -4.02
C LYS A 542 -7.40 14.02 -2.56
N LEU A 543 -7.10 15.29 -2.30
CA LEU A 543 -6.90 15.80 -0.94
C LEU A 543 -8.18 15.70 -0.09
N GLN A 544 -9.35 15.97 -0.68
CA GLN A 544 -10.63 15.82 0.02
C GLN A 544 -10.92 14.36 0.38
N ILE A 545 -10.66 13.43 -0.54
CA ILE A 545 -10.79 11.97 -0.28
C ILE A 545 -9.88 11.55 0.86
N GLN A 546 -8.61 11.98 0.87
CA GLN A 546 -7.67 11.68 1.94
C GLN A 546 -8.12 12.22 3.30
N SER A 547 -8.65 13.45 3.34
CA SER A 547 -9.19 14.06 4.56
C SER A 547 -10.43 13.32 5.07
N ALA A 548 -11.33 12.90 4.18
CA ALA A 548 -12.49 12.12 4.53
C ALA A 548 -12.10 10.74 5.10
N GLN A 549 -11.14 10.05 4.47
CA GLN A 549 -10.60 8.78 4.95
C GLN A 549 -9.99 8.92 6.34
N GLN A 550 -9.17 9.95 6.58
CA GLN A 550 -8.60 10.20 7.90
C GLN A 550 -9.69 10.44 8.96
N THR A 551 -10.76 11.16 8.60
CA THR A 551 -11.90 11.40 9.48
C THR A 551 -12.63 10.09 9.82
N GLN A 552 -12.80 9.20 8.84
CA GLN A 552 -13.41 7.88 9.06
C GLN A 552 -12.57 7.00 9.99
N LEU A 553 -11.23 7.05 9.89
CA LEU A 553 -10.34 6.34 10.82
C LEU A 553 -10.54 6.83 12.26
N HIS A 554 -10.52 8.16 12.47
CA HIS A 554 -10.75 8.74 13.79
C HIS A 554 -12.16 8.46 14.33
N LEU A 555 -13.17 8.41 13.45
CA LEU A 555 -14.53 8.05 13.85
C LEU A 555 -14.60 6.59 14.31
N ALA A 556 -13.95 5.65 13.62
CA ALA A 556 -13.89 4.26 14.05
C ALA A 556 -13.21 4.10 15.42
N ASP A 557 -12.14 4.86 15.68
CA ASP A 557 -11.48 4.89 16.99
C ASP A 557 -12.41 5.46 18.08
N ALA A 558 -13.05 6.60 17.81
CA ALA A 558 -13.96 7.24 18.76
C ALA A 558 -15.20 6.38 19.07
N LEU A 559 -15.74 5.66 18.08
CA LEU A 559 -16.84 4.71 18.28
C LEU A 559 -16.41 3.52 19.14
N THR A 560 -15.17 3.04 18.95
CA THR A 560 -14.59 1.98 19.79
C THR A 560 -14.50 2.44 21.23
N ASP A 561 -13.94 3.63 21.47
CA ASP A 561 -13.80 4.20 22.82
C ASP A 561 -15.18 4.46 23.48
N ALA A 562 -16.15 4.97 22.72
CA ALA A 562 -17.49 5.26 23.21
C ALA A 562 -18.33 4.01 23.50
N ALA A 563 -18.01 2.87 22.88
CA ALA A 563 -18.67 1.59 23.16
C ALA A 563 -18.16 0.96 24.47
N ILE A 564 -16.88 1.18 24.77
CA ILE A 564 -16.18 0.53 25.87
C ILE A 564 -16.42 1.26 27.20
N ASN A 565 -16.48 2.60 27.16
CA ASN A 565 -16.77 3.45 28.31
C ASN A 565 -18.29 3.64 28.47
#